data_AF-A0A561W6H8-F1
#
_entry.id   AF-A0A561W6H8-F1
#
_cell.length_a   1.000
_cell.length_b   1.000
_cell.length_c   1.000
_cell.angle_alpha   90.00
_cell.angle_beta   90.00
_cell.angle_gamma   90.00
#
_symmetry.space_group_name_H-M   'P 1'
#
loop_
_entity.id
_entity.type
_entity.pdbx_description
1 polymer ?
#
loop_
_entity_poly.entity_id
_entity_poly.type
_entity_poly.pdbx_seq_one_letter_code
_entity_poly.pdbx_strand_id
1 'polypeptide(L)'
;METAVFYQFVTEVPQAAAIWSTLFLLALGVLALLVARPERDTPSDDPRTAAPTAREVAAAEAADLRRYAEEVAVAATGAARTAQRRRADWLTAQEEMERAWCAYDEADTAARRFAGAEALPTPQTPRTPAEYAARERYLHRAAMTAYWRGDLSMAQLGDVFAHRRGWDPRRHPVEQEVLFSRTIRDARLADYQAAASRERAAWRDAELAADSARALAAETCAAAARLRPNPLPARRAVTGVFRPAVVARWRPARAS
;
A
#
# COMPACT_ATOMS: atom_id res chain seq x y z
N MET A 1 -23.62 22.38 -5.61
CA MET A 1 -22.79 21.45 -4.80
C MET A 1 -23.53 20.17 -4.42
N GLU A 2 -24.78 19.95 -4.86
CA GLU A 2 -25.55 18.72 -4.58
C GLU A 2 -25.42 17.64 -5.67
N THR A 3 -25.06 18.00 -6.91
CA THR A 3 -25.06 17.05 -8.04
C THR A 3 -23.84 16.12 -8.08
N ALA A 4 -22.70 16.53 -7.52
CA ALA A 4 -21.47 15.71 -7.52
C ALA A 4 -21.51 14.57 -6.48
N VAL A 5 -22.18 14.79 -5.34
CA VAL A 5 -22.33 13.79 -4.28
C VAL A 5 -23.31 12.69 -4.69
N PHE A 6 -24.39 13.07 -5.39
CA PHE A 6 -25.34 12.10 -5.92
C PHE A 6 -24.73 11.16 -6.96
N TYR A 7 -23.85 11.65 -7.84
CA TYR A 7 -23.18 10.78 -8.80
C TYR A 7 -22.25 9.79 -8.12
N GLN A 8 -21.47 10.20 -7.12
CA GLN A 8 -20.56 9.30 -6.41
C GLN A 8 -21.31 8.23 -5.58
N PHE A 9 -22.47 8.59 -5.00
CA PHE A 9 -23.32 7.63 -4.28
C PHE A 9 -24.04 6.64 -5.21
N VAL A 10 -24.38 7.08 -6.43
CA VAL A 10 -25.08 6.24 -7.43
C VAL A 10 -24.13 5.28 -8.16
N THR A 11 -22.82 5.53 -8.22
CA THR A 11 -21.84 4.59 -8.82
C THR A 11 -21.14 3.67 -7.82
N GLU A 12 -20.92 4.07 -6.56
CA GLU A 12 -20.22 3.20 -5.60
C GLU A 12 -21.10 2.06 -5.07
N VAL A 13 -22.41 2.28 -4.94
CA VAL A 13 -23.39 1.26 -4.51
C VAL A 13 -23.58 0.12 -5.52
N PRO A 14 -23.77 0.35 -6.84
CA PRO A 14 -23.91 -0.74 -7.80
C PRO A 14 -22.60 -1.49 -8.05
N GLN A 15 -21.43 -0.86 -7.83
CA GLN A 15 -20.14 -1.55 -8.00
C GLN A 15 -19.87 -2.52 -6.85
N ALA A 16 -20.20 -2.13 -5.60
CA ALA A 16 -20.19 -3.05 -4.47
C ALA A 16 -21.22 -4.17 -4.69
N ALA A 17 -22.44 -3.84 -5.12
CA ALA A 17 -23.47 -4.85 -5.42
C ALA A 17 -23.07 -5.81 -6.55
N ALA A 18 -22.35 -5.33 -7.57
CA ALA A 18 -21.82 -6.17 -8.64
C ALA A 18 -20.74 -7.14 -8.12
N ILE A 19 -19.81 -6.67 -7.28
CA ILE A 19 -18.79 -7.54 -6.67
C ILE A 19 -19.45 -8.60 -5.80
N TRP A 20 -20.40 -8.21 -4.94
CA TRP A 20 -21.15 -9.15 -4.10
C TRP A 20 -21.99 -10.13 -4.92
N SER A 21 -22.65 -9.67 -5.99
CA SER A 21 -23.44 -10.55 -6.87
C SER A 21 -22.56 -11.55 -7.63
N THR A 22 -21.38 -11.12 -8.07
CA THR A 22 -20.41 -12.01 -8.74
C THR A 22 -19.87 -13.06 -7.77
N LEU A 23 -19.56 -12.66 -6.53
CA LEU A 23 -19.17 -13.59 -5.46
C LEU A 23 -20.30 -14.54 -5.09
N PHE A 24 -21.55 -14.07 -5.06
CA PHE A 24 -22.71 -14.90 -4.74
C PHE A 24 -23.01 -15.92 -5.85
N LEU A 25 -22.91 -15.51 -7.12
CA LEU A 25 -23.04 -16.41 -8.27
C LEU A 25 -21.90 -17.43 -8.32
N LEU A 26 -20.69 -17.03 -7.95
CA LEU A 26 -19.55 -17.94 -7.88
C LEU A 26 -19.71 -18.93 -6.71
N ALA A 27 -20.18 -18.47 -5.55
CA ALA A 27 -20.51 -19.34 -4.41
C ALA A 27 -21.66 -20.30 -4.75
N LEU A 28 -22.72 -19.82 -5.41
CA LEU A 28 -23.81 -20.67 -5.91
C LEU A 28 -23.34 -21.62 -7.00
N GLY A 29 -22.40 -21.22 -7.87
CA GLY A 29 -21.81 -22.08 -8.89
C GLY A 29 -20.95 -23.20 -8.29
N VAL A 30 -20.15 -22.88 -7.27
CA VAL A 30 -19.40 -23.88 -6.49
C VAL A 30 -20.35 -24.80 -5.72
N LEU A 31 -21.38 -24.25 -5.09
CA LEU A 31 -22.40 -25.03 -4.39
C LEU A 31 -23.17 -25.94 -5.36
N ALA A 32 -23.57 -25.41 -6.52
CA ALA A 32 -24.22 -26.17 -7.58
C ALA A 32 -23.28 -27.22 -8.16
N LEU A 33 -21.97 -26.98 -8.27
CA LEU A 33 -20.99 -27.99 -8.69
C LEU A 33 -20.78 -29.08 -7.62
N LEU A 34 -20.88 -28.71 -6.34
CA LEU A 34 -20.83 -29.65 -5.22
C LEU A 34 -22.12 -30.48 -5.09
N VAL A 35 -23.28 -29.89 -5.38
CA VAL A 35 -24.60 -30.55 -5.35
C VAL A 35 -24.87 -31.34 -6.64
N ALA A 36 -24.43 -30.82 -7.78
CA ALA A 36 -24.43 -31.51 -9.07
C ALA A 36 -23.19 -32.39 -9.25
N ARG A 37 -22.43 -32.69 -8.18
CA ARG A 37 -21.71 -33.96 -8.16
C ARG A 37 -22.79 -35.01 -8.43
N PRO A 38 -22.75 -35.71 -9.58
CA PRO A 38 -23.64 -36.83 -9.75
C PRO A 38 -23.35 -37.73 -8.55
N GLU A 39 -24.36 -37.99 -7.73
CA GLU A 39 -24.39 -39.22 -6.97
C GLU A 39 -23.95 -40.27 -7.98
N ARG A 40 -22.73 -40.78 -7.79
CA ARG A 40 -22.25 -41.85 -8.62
C ARG A 40 -23.25 -42.94 -8.37
N ASP A 41 -24.09 -43.21 -9.37
CA ASP A 41 -24.92 -44.40 -9.44
C ASP A 41 -24.04 -45.53 -8.95
N THR A 42 -24.32 -45.92 -7.72
CA THR A 42 -23.57 -46.95 -7.03
C THR A 42 -24.06 -48.21 -7.70
N PRO A 43 -23.24 -48.95 -8.48
CA PRO A 43 -23.66 -50.27 -8.89
C PRO A 43 -23.73 -51.06 -7.58
N SER A 44 -24.96 -51.37 -7.17
CA SER A 44 -25.20 -52.40 -6.17
C SER A 44 -24.56 -53.69 -6.68
N ASP A 45 -23.87 -54.38 -5.77
CA ASP A 45 -23.23 -55.69 -5.91
C ASP A 45 -21.91 -55.78 -6.68
N ASP A 46 -20.81 -55.43 -6.01
CA ASP A 46 -19.59 -56.23 -6.10
C ASP A 46 -19.01 -56.47 -4.68
N PRO A 47 -19.02 -57.71 -4.14
CA PRO A 47 -18.58 -58.01 -2.77
C PRO A 47 -17.04 -58.00 -2.60
N ARG A 48 -16.31 -57.19 -3.38
CA ARG A 48 -14.83 -57.12 -3.34
C ARG A 48 -14.24 -55.72 -3.39
N THR A 49 -14.95 -54.68 -2.98
CA THR A 49 -14.24 -53.46 -2.55
C THR A 49 -13.66 -53.70 -1.16
N ALA A 50 -12.50 -54.36 -1.11
CA ALA A 50 -11.73 -54.45 0.13
C ALA A 50 -11.54 -53.03 0.69
N ALA A 51 -11.80 -52.84 1.98
CA ALA A 51 -11.55 -51.55 2.63
C ALA A 51 -10.09 -51.14 2.38
N PRO A 52 -9.82 -49.86 2.06
CA PRO A 52 -8.48 -49.41 1.73
C PRO A 52 -7.52 -49.75 2.86
N THR A 53 -6.38 -50.31 2.50
CA THR A 53 -5.34 -50.67 3.45
C THR A 53 -4.77 -49.41 4.11
N ALA A 54 -4.27 -49.53 5.35
CA ALA A 54 -3.62 -48.41 6.03
C ALA A 54 -2.47 -47.79 5.21
N ARG A 55 -1.84 -48.59 4.33
CA ARG A 55 -0.79 -48.12 3.41
C ARG A 55 -1.35 -47.26 2.27
N GLU A 56 -2.50 -47.62 1.71
CA GLU A 56 -3.18 -46.84 0.68
C GLU A 56 -3.70 -45.51 1.24
N VAL A 57 -4.26 -45.52 2.45
CA VAL A 57 -4.68 -44.30 3.16
C VAL A 57 -3.49 -43.37 3.41
N ALA A 58 -2.38 -43.88 3.97
CA ALA A 58 -1.18 -43.08 4.20
C ALA A 58 -0.54 -42.55 2.90
N ALA A 59 -0.61 -43.31 1.80
CA ALA A 59 -0.14 -42.86 0.50
C ALA A 59 -1.00 -41.73 -0.08
N ALA A 60 -2.33 -41.81 0.08
CA ALA A 60 -3.25 -40.76 -0.31
C ALA A 60 -3.03 -39.48 0.51
N GLU A 61 -2.92 -39.58 1.83
CA GLU A 61 -2.61 -38.45 2.72
C GLU A 61 -1.28 -37.78 2.35
N ALA A 62 -0.24 -38.58 2.06
CA ALA A 62 1.05 -38.04 1.63
C ALA A 62 0.96 -37.33 0.26
N ALA A 63 0.11 -37.81 -0.65
CA ALA A 63 -0.11 -37.15 -1.94
C ALA A 63 -0.86 -35.82 -1.78
N ASP A 64 -1.88 -35.77 -0.92
CA ASP A 64 -2.63 -34.55 -0.63
C ASP A 64 -1.75 -33.51 0.10
N LEU A 65 -0.90 -33.94 1.04
CA LEU A 65 0.08 -33.06 1.68
C LEU A 65 1.08 -32.46 0.68
N ARG A 66 1.49 -33.22 -0.34
CA ARG A 66 2.38 -32.70 -1.41
C ARG A 66 1.66 -31.66 -2.25
N ARG A 67 0.43 -31.94 -2.68
CA ARG A 67 -0.39 -30.99 -3.42
C ARG A 67 -0.58 -29.69 -2.63
N TYR A 68 -0.94 -29.80 -1.36
CA TYR A 68 -1.07 -28.65 -0.47
C TYR A 68 0.22 -27.83 -0.37
N ALA A 69 1.36 -28.50 -0.16
CA ALA A 69 2.65 -27.81 -0.07
C ALA A 69 3.02 -27.09 -1.38
N GLU A 70 2.72 -27.68 -2.53
CA GLU A 70 2.90 -27.07 -3.84
C GLU A 70 1.99 -25.83 -4.01
N GLU A 71 0.71 -25.94 -3.68
CA GLU A 71 -0.25 -24.82 -3.76
C GLU A 71 0.17 -23.63 -2.87
N VAL A 72 0.55 -23.91 -1.62
CA VAL A 72 1.03 -22.88 -0.69
C VAL A 72 2.33 -22.26 -1.18
N ALA A 73 3.24 -23.04 -1.77
CA ALA A 73 4.49 -22.51 -2.33
C ALA A 73 4.23 -21.56 -3.52
N VAL A 74 3.26 -21.88 -4.38
CA VAL A 74 2.84 -20.97 -5.47
C VAL A 74 2.23 -19.69 -4.90
N ALA A 75 1.34 -19.81 -3.91
CA ALA A 75 0.74 -18.65 -3.24
C ALA A 75 1.79 -17.76 -2.56
N ALA A 76 2.75 -18.34 -1.85
CA ALA A 76 3.85 -17.63 -1.22
C ALA A 76 4.71 -16.87 -2.24
N THR A 77 5.01 -17.49 -3.39
CA THR A 77 5.74 -16.84 -4.48
C THR A 77 4.97 -15.65 -5.05
N GLY A 78 3.66 -15.80 -5.26
CA GLY A 78 2.79 -14.71 -5.71
C GLY A 78 2.70 -13.55 -4.71
N ALA A 79 2.59 -13.88 -3.42
CA ALA A 79 2.56 -12.88 -2.35
C ALA A 79 3.88 -12.12 -2.22
N ALA A 80 5.02 -12.81 -2.33
CA ALA A 80 6.33 -12.18 -2.31
C ALA A 80 6.51 -11.18 -3.47
N ARG A 81 6.09 -11.55 -4.70
CA ARG A 81 6.10 -10.62 -5.85
C ARG A 81 5.18 -9.42 -5.63
N THR A 82 4.02 -9.65 -5.03
CA THR A 82 3.08 -8.57 -4.71
C THR A 82 3.66 -7.62 -3.67
N ALA A 83 4.29 -8.13 -2.61
CA ALA A 83 4.98 -7.32 -1.62
C ALA A 83 6.11 -6.48 -2.24
N GLN A 84 6.90 -7.06 -3.15
CA GLN A 84 7.93 -6.32 -3.87
C GLN A 84 7.36 -5.20 -4.73
N ARG A 85 6.26 -5.45 -5.46
CA ARG A 85 5.60 -4.41 -6.26
C ARG A 85 5.08 -3.28 -5.38
N ARG A 86 4.35 -3.60 -4.30
CA ARG A 86 3.82 -2.60 -3.37
C ARG A 86 4.93 -1.79 -2.70
N ARG A 87 6.07 -2.42 -2.42
CA ARG A 87 7.25 -1.73 -1.91
C ARG A 87 7.79 -0.73 -2.92
N ALA A 88 7.86 -1.08 -4.20
CA ALA A 88 8.26 -0.16 -5.25
C ALA A 88 7.27 1.00 -5.40
N ASP A 89 5.95 0.71 -5.40
CA ASP A 89 4.90 1.72 -5.46
C ASP A 89 5.01 2.72 -4.29
N TRP A 90 5.30 2.23 -3.08
CA TRP A 90 5.54 3.08 -1.91
C TRP A 90 6.78 3.97 -2.06
N LEU A 91 7.89 3.46 -2.59
CA LEU A 91 9.09 4.27 -2.84
C LEU A 91 8.81 5.39 -3.85
N THR A 92 8.07 5.11 -4.92
CA THR A 92 7.63 6.15 -5.87
C THR A 92 6.76 7.21 -5.18
N ALA A 93 5.81 6.79 -4.33
CA ALA A 93 4.97 7.71 -3.57
C ALA A 93 5.77 8.55 -2.56
N GLN A 94 6.82 7.99 -1.97
CA GLN A 94 7.76 8.71 -1.10
C GLN A 94 8.52 9.79 -1.88
N GLU A 95 9.09 9.46 -3.04
CA GLU A 95 9.77 10.43 -3.90
C GLU A 95 8.83 11.56 -4.37
N GLU A 96 7.57 11.25 -4.66
CA GLU A 96 6.54 12.25 -4.96
C GLU A 96 6.25 13.17 -3.77
N MET A 97 6.09 12.60 -2.58
CA MET A 97 5.87 13.37 -1.35
C MET A 97 7.05 14.29 -1.04
N GLU A 98 8.29 13.80 -1.18
CA GLU A 98 9.50 14.59 -0.96
C GLU A 98 9.62 15.73 -1.96
N ARG A 99 9.33 15.48 -3.25
CA ARG A 99 9.29 16.56 -4.26
C ARG A 99 8.22 17.61 -3.91
N ALA A 100 7.04 17.19 -3.47
CA ALA A 100 5.99 18.11 -3.06
C ALA A 100 6.38 18.90 -1.81
N TRP A 101 7.08 18.28 -0.86
CA TRP A 101 7.63 18.94 0.32
C TRP A 101 8.64 20.03 -0.06
N CYS A 102 9.61 19.72 -0.92
CA CYS A 102 10.60 20.70 -1.38
C CYS A 102 9.93 21.89 -2.10
N ALA A 103 8.94 21.64 -2.94
CA ALA A 103 8.19 22.69 -3.62
C ALA A 103 7.38 23.58 -2.64
N TYR A 104 6.81 22.97 -1.59
CA TYR A 104 6.17 23.72 -0.51
C TYR A 104 7.16 24.55 0.29
N ASP A 105 8.32 24.00 0.66
CA ASP A 105 9.34 24.70 1.44
C ASP A 105 9.92 25.90 0.67
N GLU A 106 10.13 25.75 -0.64
CA GLU A 106 10.52 26.85 -1.53
C GLU A 106 9.44 27.95 -1.54
N ALA A 107 8.17 27.57 -1.71
CA ALA A 107 7.05 28.51 -1.74
C ALA A 107 6.83 29.21 -0.39
N ASP A 108 6.98 28.50 0.73
CA ASP A 108 6.88 29.08 2.06
C ASP A 108 8.04 30.03 2.35
N THR A 109 9.27 29.67 1.94
CA THR A 109 10.43 30.56 2.01
C THR A 109 10.21 31.84 1.20
N ALA A 110 9.68 31.73 -0.03
CA ALA A 110 9.33 32.89 -0.85
C ALA A 110 8.24 33.75 -0.18
N ALA A 111 7.18 33.15 0.35
CA ALA A 111 6.11 33.86 1.05
C ALA A 111 6.61 34.59 2.32
N ARG A 112 7.51 33.97 3.08
CA ARG A 112 8.12 34.59 4.28
C ARG A 112 8.98 35.81 3.97
N ARG A 113 9.64 35.86 2.80
CA ARG A 113 10.38 37.06 2.36
C ARG A 113 9.47 38.28 2.26
N PHE A 114 8.21 38.07 1.86
CA PHE A 114 7.21 39.14 1.76
C PHE A 114 6.52 39.47 3.08
N ALA A 115 6.58 38.60 4.09
CA ALA A 115 6.05 38.91 5.43
C ALA A 115 6.73 40.13 6.07
N GLY A 116 8.03 40.33 5.80
CA GLY A 116 8.74 41.55 6.23
C GLY A 116 8.28 42.82 5.49
N ALA A 117 7.81 42.68 4.24
CA ALA A 117 7.30 43.80 3.45
C ALA A 117 5.90 44.27 3.91
N GLU A 118 5.10 43.38 4.52
CA GLU A 118 3.80 43.76 5.10
C GLU A 118 3.92 44.65 6.34
N ALA A 119 5.07 44.61 7.03
CA ALA A 119 5.32 45.48 8.19
C ALA A 119 5.64 46.92 7.78
N LEU A 120 5.92 47.16 6.49
CA LEU A 120 6.20 48.49 5.95
C LEU A 120 4.92 49.11 5.38
N PRO A 121 4.70 50.42 5.57
CA PRO A 121 3.57 51.11 4.96
C PRO A 121 3.68 51.02 3.43
N THR A 122 2.55 50.73 2.76
CA THR A 122 2.50 50.65 1.30
C THR A 122 3.02 51.94 0.66
N PRO A 123 3.98 51.87 -0.27
CA PRO A 123 4.49 53.05 -0.95
C PRO A 123 3.36 53.86 -1.60
N GLN A 124 3.32 55.16 -1.32
CA GLN A 124 2.38 56.04 -1.97
C GLN A 124 2.77 56.19 -3.44
N THR A 125 1.90 55.67 -4.31
CA THR A 125 2.08 55.67 -5.75
C THR A 125 0.99 56.52 -6.41
N PRO A 126 1.30 57.22 -7.52
CA PRO A 126 0.33 58.06 -8.20
C PRO A 126 -0.91 57.26 -8.62
N ARG A 127 -2.10 57.71 -8.23
CA ARG A 127 -3.38 57.05 -8.56
C ARG A 127 -3.90 57.48 -9.93
N THR A 128 -3.10 57.27 -10.97
CA THR A 128 -3.46 57.65 -12.35
C THR A 128 -4.05 56.46 -13.13
N PRO A 129 -4.91 56.70 -14.13
CA PRO A 129 -5.42 55.64 -14.99
C PRO A 129 -4.32 54.85 -15.72
N ALA A 130 -3.25 55.53 -16.14
CA ALA A 130 -2.10 54.90 -16.80
C ALA A 130 -1.35 53.92 -15.88
N GLU A 131 -1.20 54.31 -14.60
CA GLU A 131 -0.60 53.46 -13.57
C GLU A 131 -1.45 52.21 -13.31
N TYR A 132 -2.78 52.35 -13.16
CA TYR A 132 -3.66 51.21 -12.97
C TYR A 132 -3.63 50.23 -14.16
N ALA A 133 -3.60 50.74 -15.38
CA ALA A 133 -3.45 49.89 -16.56
C ALA A 133 -2.09 49.16 -16.59
N ALA A 134 -1.02 49.78 -16.08
CA ALA A 134 0.27 49.12 -15.96
C ALA A 134 0.26 47.98 -14.92
N ARG A 135 -0.41 48.20 -13.77
CA ARG A 135 -0.58 47.18 -12.72
C ARG A 135 -1.43 46.01 -13.17
N GLU A 136 -2.51 46.26 -13.90
CA GLU A 136 -3.34 45.20 -14.46
C GLU A 136 -2.55 44.34 -15.46
N ARG A 137 -1.77 44.96 -16.36
CA ARG A 137 -0.88 44.23 -17.28
C ARG A 137 0.17 43.41 -16.52
N TYR A 138 0.71 43.95 -15.43
CA TYR A 138 1.65 43.24 -14.57
C TYR A 138 0.99 42.02 -13.93
N LEU A 139 -0.16 42.21 -13.29
CA LEU A 139 -0.95 41.15 -12.64
C LEU A 139 -1.26 40.01 -13.61
N HIS A 140 -1.75 40.32 -14.81
CA HIS A 140 -2.04 39.31 -15.83
C HIS A 140 -0.78 38.58 -16.30
N ARG A 141 0.33 39.28 -16.50
CA ARG A 141 1.60 38.65 -16.91
C ARG A 141 2.12 37.71 -15.82
N ALA A 142 2.14 38.16 -14.57
CA ALA A 142 2.56 37.36 -13.43
C ALA A 142 1.69 36.10 -13.26
N ALA A 143 0.37 36.26 -13.37
CA ALA A 143 -0.57 35.14 -13.29
C ALA A 143 -0.37 34.12 -14.41
N MET A 144 -0.16 34.58 -15.65
CA MET A 144 0.14 33.69 -16.77
C MET A 144 1.45 32.94 -16.55
N THR A 145 2.51 33.62 -16.10
CA THR A 145 3.79 32.97 -15.79
C THR A 145 3.63 31.92 -14.69
N ALA A 146 2.91 32.22 -13.60
CA ALA A 146 2.64 31.29 -12.52
C ALA A 146 1.79 30.08 -13.00
N TYR A 147 0.80 30.30 -13.87
CA TYR A 147 0.03 29.22 -14.49
C TYR A 147 0.91 28.31 -15.35
N TRP A 148 1.76 28.87 -16.21
CA TRP A 148 2.67 28.07 -17.06
C TRP A 148 3.70 27.26 -16.26
N ARG A 149 4.10 27.75 -15.08
CA ARG A 149 4.95 27.01 -14.13
C ARG A 149 4.19 25.93 -13.34
N GLY A 150 2.85 25.90 -13.44
CA GLY A 150 2.00 25.03 -12.64
C GLY A 150 1.90 25.45 -11.17
N ASP A 151 2.16 26.72 -10.86
CA ASP A 151 2.00 27.30 -9.52
C ASP A 151 0.56 27.79 -9.28
N LEU A 152 -0.20 28.06 -10.34
CA LEU A 152 -1.62 28.37 -10.29
C LEU A 152 -2.43 27.38 -11.12
N SER A 153 -3.57 26.96 -10.57
CA SER A 153 -4.58 26.20 -11.32
C SER A 153 -5.34 27.09 -12.32
N MET A 154 -5.95 26.46 -13.32
CA MET A 154 -6.81 27.17 -14.29
C MET A 154 -7.97 27.93 -13.61
N ALA A 155 -8.53 27.37 -12.54
CA ALA A 155 -9.60 28.03 -11.79
C ALA A 155 -9.08 29.30 -11.09
N GLN A 156 -7.91 29.24 -10.45
CA GLN A 156 -7.28 30.40 -9.83
C GLN A 156 -6.89 31.46 -10.87
N LEU A 157 -6.39 31.05 -12.04
CA LEU A 157 -6.11 31.97 -13.14
C LEU A 157 -7.39 32.69 -13.59
N GLY A 158 -8.49 31.97 -13.72
CA GLY A 158 -9.80 32.55 -14.04
C GLY A 158 -10.28 33.56 -12.97
N ASP A 159 -10.00 33.32 -11.70
CA ASP A 159 -10.31 34.27 -10.63
C ASP A 159 -9.45 35.52 -10.65
N VAL A 160 -8.19 35.43 -11.10
CA VAL A 160 -7.33 36.61 -11.33
C VAL A 160 -7.93 37.50 -12.41
N PHE A 161 -8.23 36.95 -13.59
CA PHE A 161 -8.82 37.70 -14.71
C PHE A 161 -10.22 38.22 -14.42
N ALA A 162 -10.97 37.54 -13.55
CA ALA A 162 -12.28 37.99 -13.11
C ALA A 162 -12.22 38.95 -11.91
N HIS A 163 -11.03 39.28 -11.39
CA HIS A 163 -10.84 40.13 -10.22
C HIS A 163 -11.64 39.67 -9.00
N ARG A 164 -11.71 38.35 -8.78
CA ARG A 164 -12.45 37.72 -7.66
C ARG A 164 -11.49 37.30 -6.55
N ARG A 165 -12.03 36.89 -5.40
CA ARG A 165 -11.24 36.34 -4.27
C ARG A 165 -10.08 37.23 -3.80
N GLY A 166 -10.23 38.55 -3.88
CA GLY A 166 -9.23 39.51 -3.43
C GLY A 166 -8.18 39.90 -4.47
N TRP A 167 -8.26 39.37 -5.70
CA TRP A 167 -7.49 39.89 -6.84
C TRP A 167 -8.04 41.25 -7.25
N ASP A 168 -7.28 42.31 -6.94
CA ASP A 168 -7.63 43.68 -7.34
C ASP A 168 -6.46 44.32 -8.10
N PRO A 169 -6.65 44.69 -9.38
CA PRO A 169 -5.60 45.31 -10.19
C PRO A 169 -5.19 46.69 -9.68
N ARG A 170 -5.99 47.33 -8.81
CA ARG A 170 -5.69 48.64 -8.21
C ARG A 170 -4.74 48.58 -7.03
N ARG A 171 -4.56 47.39 -6.43
CA ARG A 171 -3.61 47.18 -5.33
C ARG A 171 -2.19 47.55 -5.73
N HIS A 172 -1.38 47.86 -4.73
CA HIS A 172 0.04 48.12 -5.00
C HIS A 172 0.70 46.82 -5.50
N PRO A 173 1.65 46.87 -6.46
CA PRO A 173 2.32 45.66 -6.96
C PRO A 173 2.91 44.78 -5.84
N VAL A 174 3.45 45.38 -4.77
CA VAL A 174 3.96 44.64 -3.60
C VAL A 174 2.84 43.84 -2.89
N GLU A 175 1.65 44.42 -2.73
CA GLU A 175 0.50 43.70 -2.14
C GLU A 175 0.03 42.55 -3.03
N GLN A 176 0.15 42.71 -4.35
CA GLN A 176 -0.13 41.65 -5.32
C GLN A 176 0.89 40.51 -5.22
N GLU A 177 2.18 40.82 -5.10
CA GLU A 177 3.24 39.82 -4.90
C GLU A 177 3.05 39.01 -3.62
N VAL A 178 2.64 39.68 -2.53
CA VAL A 178 2.32 39.00 -1.26
C VAL A 178 1.13 38.05 -1.45
N LEU A 179 0.08 38.50 -2.13
CA LEU A 179 -1.11 37.68 -2.42
C LEU A 179 -0.76 36.48 -3.31
N PHE A 180 0.07 36.66 -4.34
CA PHE A 180 0.58 35.57 -5.17
C PHE A 180 1.37 34.56 -4.36
N SER A 181 2.35 35.02 -3.58
CA SER A 181 3.22 34.13 -2.81
C SER A 181 2.44 33.30 -1.79
N ARG A 182 1.42 33.89 -1.14
CA ARG A 182 0.50 33.16 -0.26
C ARG A 182 -0.32 32.13 -1.01
N THR A 183 -0.91 32.51 -2.14
CA THR A 183 -1.74 31.61 -2.94
C THR A 183 -0.95 30.40 -3.44
N ILE A 184 0.29 30.62 -3.89
CA ILE A 184 1.19 29.56 -4.35
C ILE A 184 1.58 28.66 -3.18
N ARG A 185 1.98 29.24 -2.03
CA ARG A 185 2.28 28.47 -0.82
C ARG A 185 1.12 27.56 -0.42
N ASP A 186 -0.09 28.09 -0.36
CA ASP A 186 -1.27 27.35 0.08
C ASP A 186 -1.63 26.23 -0.92
N ALA A 187 -1.46 26.46 -2.21
CA ALA A 187 -1.60 25.42 -3.23
C ALA A 187 -0.55 24.30 -3.06
N ARG A 188 0.73 24.65 -2.87
CA ARG A 188 1.80 23.68 -2.63
C ARG A 188 1.62 22.90 -1.33
N LEU A 189 1.07 23.55 -0.29
CA LEU A 189 0.72 22.87 0.95
C LEU A 189 -0.35 21.79 0.71
N ALA A 190 -1.39 22.12 -0.07
CA ALA A 190 -2.43 21.16 -0.42
C ALA A 190 -1.87 19.99 -1.24
N ASP A 191 -0.99 20.25 -2.22
CA ASP A 191 -0.31 19.22 -3.01
C ASP A 191 0.51 18.29 -2.12
N TYR A 192 1.30 18.86 -1.19
CA TYR A 192 2.08 18.11 -0.22
C TYR A 192 1.19 17.23 0.67
N GLN A 193 0.09 17.76 1.21
CA GLN A 193 -0.83 16.99 2.04
C GLN A 193 -1.49 15.83 1.26
N ALA A 194 -1.83 16.06 -0.01
CA ALA A 194 -2.36 15.03 -0.88
C ALA A 194 -1.31 13.94 -1.15
N ALA A 195 -0.06 14.32 -1.45
CA ALA A 195 1.05 13.39 -1.67
C ALA A 195 1.37 12.57 -0.41
N ALA A 196 1.44 13.21 0.76
CA ALA A 196 1.64 12.54 2.05
C ALA A 196 0.49 11.57 2.39
N SER A 197 -0.72 11.84 1.92
CA SER A 197 -1.85 10.91 2.10
C SER A 197 -1.75 9.69 1.17
N ARG A 198 -1.28 9.88 -0.06
CA ARG A 198 -0.98 8.77 -0.99
C ARG A 198 0.17 7.91 -0.50
N GLU A 199 1.24 8.52 -0.02
CA GLU A 199 2.40 7.82 0.57
C GLU A 199 1.95 6.94 1.74
N ARG A 200 1.18 7.47 2.70
CA ARG A 200 0.67 6.70 3.84
C ARG A 200 -0.27 5.56 3.44
N ALA A 201 -1.02 5.72 2.35
CA ALA A 201 -1.83 4.63 1.80
C ALA A 201 -0.96 3.54 1.18
N ALA A 202 0.01 3.91 0.35
CA ALA A 202 0.95 2.98 -0.27
C ALA A 202 1.80 2.24 0.77
N TRP A 203 2.20 2.92 1.85
CA TRP A 203 2.92 2.32 2.96
C TRP A 203 2.11 1.20 3.62
N ARG A 204 0.85 1.48 3.98
CA ARG A 204 -0.05 0.48 4.60
C ARG A 204 -0.27 -0.72 3.68
N ASP A 205 -0.45 -0.48 2.39
CA ASP A 205 -0.60 -1.54 1.40
C ASP A 205 0.67 -2.40 1.26
N ALA A 206 1.84 -1.78 1.34
CA ALA A 206 3.12 -2.47 1.31
C ALA A 206 3.34 -3.32 2.57
N GLU A 207 3.02 -2.80 3.76
CA GLU A 207 3.10 -3.54 5.01
C GLU A 207 2.15 -4.73 5.01
N LEU A 208 0.89 -4.55 4.60
CA LEU A 208 -0.08 -5.64 4.52
C LEU A 208 0.37 -6.75 3.55
N ALA A 209 0.93 -6.36 2.40
CA ALA A 209 1.46 -7.31 1.43
C ALA A 209 2.69 -8.05 1.98
N ALA A 210 3.56 -7.36 2.72
CA ALA A 210 4.72 -7.96 3.37
C ALA A 210 4.33 -8.95 4.47
N ASP A 211 3.33 -8.62 5.30
CA ASP A 211 2.77 -9.53 6.30
C ASP A 211 2.17 -10.78 5.68
N SER A 212 1.39 -10.61 4.61
CA SER A 212 0.80 -11.73 3.86
C SER A 212 1.88 -12.64 3.28
N ALA A 213 2.95 -12.05 2.72
CA ALA A 213 4.08 -12.81 2.20
C ALA A 213 4.84 -13.57 3.31
N ARG A 214 5.05 -12.94 4.47
CA ARG A 214 5.67 -13.59 5.65
C ARG A 214 4.83 -14.76 6.16
N ALA A 215 3.51 -14.58 6.27
CA ALA A 215 2.58 -15.61 6.73
C ALA A 215 2.59 -16.83 5.78
N LEU A 216 2.51 -16.60 4.47
CA LEU A 216 2.54 -17.68 3.48
C LEU A 216 3.91 -18.36 3.38
N ALA A 217 5.01 -17.63 3.58
CA ALA A 217 6.34 -18.22 3.67
C ALA A 217 6.46 -19.14 4.89
N ALA A 218 5.92 -18.73 6.05
CA ALA A 218 5.88 -19.57 7.24
C ALA A 218 5.04 -20.84 7.02
N GLU A 219 3.87 -20.73 6.37
CA GLU A 219 3.05 -21.92 6.05
C GLU A 219 3.74 -22.83 5.03
N THR A 220 4.43 -22.27 4.03
CA THR A 220 5.23 -23.07 3.08
C THR A 220 6.29 -23.89 3.81
N CYS A 221 7.00 -23.26 4.76
CA CYS A 221 7.99 -23.96 5.59
C CYS A 221 7.33 -25.04 6.47
N ALA A 222 6.16 -24.78 7.04
CA ALA A 222 5.41 -25.74 7.85
C ALA A 222 4.92 -26.93 7.01
N ALA A 223 4.35 -26.68 5.83
CA ALA A 223 3.91 -27.71 4.89
C ALA A 223 5.08 -28.59 4.42
N ALA A 224 6.21 -27.97 4.09
CA ALA A 224 7.43 -28.69 3.74
C ALA A 224 7.99 -29.52 4.90
N ALA A 225 7.87 -29.05 6.14
CA ALA A 225 8.28 -29.81 7.32
C ALA A 225 7.39 -31.05 7.56
N ARG A 226 6.08 -30.95 7.32
CA ARG A 226 5.14 -32.09 7.41
C ARG A 226 5.43 -33.19 6.39
N LEU A 227 6.02 -32.84 5.24
CA LEU A 227 6.45 -33.80 4.22
C LEU A 227 7.76 -34.52 4.56
N ARG A 228 8.53 -34.02 5.53
CA ARG A 228 9.75 -34.72 5.95
C ARG A 228 9.35 -36.03 6.64
N PRO A 229 9.92 -37.17 6.24
CA PRO A 229 9.68 -38.42 6.95
C PRO A 229 10.13 -38.23 8.39
N ASN A 230 9.20 -38.43 9.34
CA ASN A 230 9.49 -38.37 10.76
C ASN A 230 10.56 -39.44 11.02
N PRO A 231 11.80 -39.09 11.43
CA PRO A 231 12.74 -40.12 11.85
C PRO A 231 12.13 -40.71 13.12
N LEU A 232 11.56 -41.91 12.99
CA LEU A 232 11.15 -42.71 14.14
C LEU A 232 12.28 -42.62 15.16
N PRO A 233 12.02 -42.27 16.43
CA PRO A 233 13.06 -42.31 17.43
C PRO A 233 13.59 -43.73 17.41
N ALA A 234 14.84 -43.88 16.95
CA ALA A 234 15.52 -45.16 16.92
C ALA A 234 15.37 -45.72 18.32
N ARG A 235 14.56 -46.78 18.45
CA ARG A 235 14.30 -47.46 19.71
C ARG A 235 15.68 -47.76 20.26
N ARG A 236 16.10 -46.99 21.27
CA ARG A 236 17.39 -47.18 21.93
C ARG A 236 17.27 -48.55 22.54
N ALA A 237 17.77 -49.56 21.81
CA ALA A 237 17.95 -50.88 22.35
C ALA A 237 18.94 -50.65 23.49
N VAL A 238 18.41 -50.54 24.70
CA VAL A 238 19.18 -50.79 25.91
C VAL A 238 19.46 -52.28 25.86
N THR A 239 20.43 -52.66 25.03
CA THR A 239 21.19 -53.88 25.23
C THR A 239 21.95 -53.63 26.52
N GLY A 240 21.33 -54.06 27.62
CA GLY A 240 22.00 -54.29 28.89
C GLY A 240 23.08 -55.34 28.66
N VAL A 241 24.23 -54.91 28.14
CA VAL A 241 25.47 -55.66 28.29
C VAL A 241 26.03 -55.22 29.63
N PHE A 242 25.73 -56.04 30.64
CA PHE A 242 26.49 -56.08 31.88
C PHE A 242 27.97 -56.14 31.53
N ARG A 243 28.69 -55.03 31.72
CA ARG A 243 30.15 -55.01 31.69
C ARG A 243 30.62 -55.15 33.14
N PRO A 244 31.33 -56.23 33.51
CA PRO A 244 31.80 -56.38 34.87
C PRO A 244 32.80 -55.28 35.20
N ALA A 245 32.68 -54.74 36.40
CA ALA A 245 33.54 -53.69 36.95
C ALA A 245 34.99 -54.21 37.05
N VAL A 246 35.89 -53.65 36.25
CA VAL A 246 37.32 -53.74 36.50
C VAL A 246 37.67 -52.67 37.52
N VAL A 247 37.99 -53.13 38.73
CA VAL A 247 38.49 -52.35 39.85
C VAL A 247 39.80 -51.67 39.45
N ALA A 248 39.73 -50.39 39.09
CA ALA A 248 40.91 -49.54 38.94
C ALA A 248 41.28 -48.98 40.32
N ARG A 249 42.28 -49.65 40.89
CA ARG A 249 42.97 -49.39 42.14
C ARG A 249 43.49 -47.95 42.20
N TRP A 250 42.98 -47.20 43.18
CA TRP A 250 43.51 -45.91 43.63
C TRP A 250 45.01 -45.98 43.94
N ARG A 251 45.79 -45.00 43.46
CA ARG A 251 47.02 -44.54 44.11
C ARG A 251 47.19 -43.02 43.94
N PRO A 252 47.37 -42.27 45.04
CA PRO A 252 47.67 -40.84 45.00
C PRO A 252 49.17 -40.58 45.17
N ALA A 253 49.66 -39.50 44.53
CA ALA A 253 50.85 -38.73 44.90
C ALA A 253 50.70 -37.37 44.21
N ARG A 254 50.28 -36.29 44.89
CA ARG A 254 51.03 -35.36 45.75
C ARG A 254 52.36 -34.82 45.17
N ALA A 255 52.41 -33.49 45.20
CA ALA A 255 53.55 -32.57 45.20
C ALA A 255 54.26 -32.39 43.85
N SER A 256 54.64 -31.20 43.40
CA SER A 256 54.81 -29.90 44.07
C SER A 256 54.68 -28.79 43.03
#